data_AF-A0A396HV02-F1
#
_entry.id   AF-A0A396HV02-F1
#
_cell.length_a   1.000
_cell.length_b   1.000
_cell.length_c   1.000
_cell.angle_alpha   90.00
_cell.angle_beta   90.00
_cell.angle_gamma   90.00
#
_symmetry.space_group_name_H-M   'P 1'
#
loop_
_entity.id
_entity.type
_entity.pdbx_description
1 polymer ?
#
loop_
_entity_poly.entity_id
_entity_poly.type
_entity_poly.pdbx_seq_one_letter_code
_entity_poly.pdbx_strand_id
1 'polypeptide(L)'
;MEKIGCKRFGVLLCAEDSEYVIKMHGGYSGVFLKMLEEENETWDMYKVSCGEFPKDDELSLYDGFVITGSCNDAYGNEKWICDLVTLIKKLNSMQTKIIGVCFGHQVINC
;
A
#
# COMPACT_ATOMS: atom_id res chain seq x y z
N MET A 1 15.17 -17.79 -16.45
CA MET A 1 14.28 -17.07 -17.38
C MET A 1 13.57 -16.01 -16.55
N GLU A 2 14.17 -14.82 -16.44
CA GLU A 2 13.49 -13.68 -15.84
C GLU A 2 12.38 -13.26 -16.78
N LYS A 3 11.13 -13.20 -16.28
CA LYS A 3 10.03 -12.63 -17.05
C LYS A 3 10.40 -11.18 -17.34
N ILE A 4 10.63 -10.84 -18.61
CA ILE A 4 10.44 -9.47 -19.08
C ILE A 4 8.93 -9.27 -19.12
N GLY A 5 8.33 -9.14 -17.94
CA GLY A 5 6.91 -8.94 -17.72
C GLY A 5 6.76 -7.65 -16.94
N CYS A 6 5.89 -6.77 -17.41
CA CYS A 6 5.54 -5.55 -16.70
C CYS A 6 5.10 -5.94 -15.28
N LYS A 7 5.87 -5.55 -14.25
CA LYS A 7 5.52 -5.87 -12.87
C LYS A 7 4.43 -4.92 -12.39
N ARG A 8 3.55 -5.40 -11.51
CA ARG A 8 2.49 -4.56 -10.95
C ARG A 8 2.58 -4.54 -9.44
N PHE A 9 2.56 -3.35 -8.87
CA PHE A 9 2.65 -3.13 -7.42
C PHE A 9 1.51 -2.26 -6.93
N GLY A 10 1.07 -2.50 -5.70
CA GLY A 10 0.05 -1.69 -5.03
C GLY A 10 0.63 -0.89 -3.87
N VAL A 11 0.25 0.37 -3.73
CA VAL A 11 0.57 1.21 -2.56
C VAL A 11 -0.69 1.43 -1.73
N LEU A 12 -0.67 0.96 -0.48
CA LEU A 12 -1.74 1.13 0.50
C LEU A 12 -1.44 2.38 1.34
N LEU A 13 -2.06 3.51 0.97
CA LEU A 13 -1.89 4.80 1.62
C LEU A 13 -2.69 4.85 2.93
N CYS A 14 -1.96 4.87 4.05
CA CYS A 14 -2.51 4.86 5.42
C CYS A 14 -2.55 6.26 6.07
N ALA A 15 -2.22 7.31 5.33
CA ALA A 15 -2.25 8.69 5.79
C ALA A 15 -3.02 9.56 4.81
N GLU A 16 -3.75 10.53 5.35
CA GLU A 16 -4.29 11.62 4.53
C GLU A 16 -3.16 12.53 4.06
N ASP A 17 -3.32 13.08 2.86
CA ASP A 17 -2.39 14.08 2.37
C ASP A 17 -2.56 15.36 3.20
N SER A 18 -1.54 15.71 3.99
CA SER A 18 -1.53 17.06 4.59
C SER A 18 -1.45 18.10 3.47
N GLU A 19 -2.06 19.28 3.67
CA GLU A 19 -1.99 20.39 2.69
C GLU A 19 -0.54 20.71 2.27
N TYR A 20 0.42 20.54 3.19
CA TYR A 20 1.84 20.69 2.92
C TYR A 20 2.38 19.67 1.89
N VAL A 21 2.05 18.40 2.06
CA VAL A 21 2.50 17.31 1.18
C VAL A 21 1.82 17.39 -0.19
N ILE A 22 0.54 17.79 -0.25
CA ILE A 22 -0.15 18.09 -1.51
C ILE A 22 0.60 19.19 -2.27
N LYS A 23 0.90 20.30 -1.59
CA LYS A 23 1.44 21.50 -2.23
C LYS A 23 2.90 21.39 -2.66
N MET A 24 3.71 20.66 -1.89
CA MET A 24 5.14 20.48 -2.17
C MET A 24 5.44 19.30 -3.09
N HIS A 25 4.66 18.22 -3.01
CA HIS A 25 5.00 16.96 -3.66
C HIS A 25 3.87 16.32 -4.48
N GLY A 26 2.69 16.96 -4.54
CA GLY A 26 1.53 16.41 -5.22
C GLY A 26 0.81 15.30 -4.44
N GLY A 27 1.04 15.21 -3.12
CA GLY A 27 0.53 14.14 -2.26
C GLY A 27 1.57 13.04 -2.00
N TYR A 28 1.28 12.15 -1.06
CA TYR A 28 2.14 10.97 -0.78
C TYR A 28 2.21 10.05 -2.00
N SER A 29 1.12 9.97 -2.76
CA SER A 29 1.05 9.35 -4.08
C SER A 29 2.22 9.76 -5.00
N GLY A 30 2.43 11.07 -5.16
CA GLY A 30 3.48 11.61 -6.03
C GLY A 30 4.91 11.34 -5.54
N VAL A 31 5.11 11.28 -4.22
CA VAL A 31 6.43 10.94 -3.63
C VAL A 31 6.76 9.47 -3.85
N PHE A 32 5.82 8.58 -3.51
CA PHE A 32 6.06 7.13 -3.61
C PHE A 32 6.24 6.69 -5.05
N LEU A 33 5.45 7.22 -5.99
CA LEU A 33 5.61 6.91 -7.41
C LEU A 33 7.02 7.29 -7.90
N LYS A 34 7.45 8.53 -7.62
CA LYS A 34 8.79 9.01 -8.02
C LYS A 34 9.94 8.24 -7.38
N MET A 35 9.74 7.67 -6.18
CA MET A 35 10.78 6.93 -5.47
C MET A 35 10.85 5.46 -5.90
N LEU A 36 9.74 4.87 -6.35
CA LEU A 36 9.63 3.42 -6.56
C LEU A 36 9.49 3.01 -8.02
N GLU A 37 9.04 3.90 -8.90
CA GLU A 37 8.79 3.56 -10.30
C GLU A 37 10.10 3.33 -11.06
N GLU A 38 10.30 2.08 -11.52
CA GLU A 38 11.33 1.70 -12.49
C GLU A 38 10.70 1.40 -13.87
N GLU A 39 11.55 1.32 -14.91
CA GLU A 39 11.08 0.95 -16.25
C GLU A 39 10.39 -0.43 -16.24
N ASN A 40 9.21 -0.51 -16.85
CA ASN A 40 8.35 -1.72 -16.90
C ASN A 40 7.68 -2.09 -15.56
N GLU A 41 7.43 -1.12 -14.69
CA GLU A 41 6.60 -1.32 -13.50
C GLU A 41 5.33 -0.47 -13.57
N THR A 42 4.22 -1.00 -13.06
CA THR A 42 2.95 -0.28 -12.91
C THR A 42 2.59 -0.22 -11.44
N TRP A 43 2.22 0.97 -10.96
CA TRP A 43 1.93 1.22 -9.56
C TRP A 43 0.50 1.73 -9.40
N ASP A 44 -0.33 0.98 -8.68
CA ASP A 44 -1.67 1.40 -8.29
C ASP A 44 -1.69 1.89 -6.85
N MET A 45 -2.55 2.86 -6.57
CA MET A 45 -2.63 3.48 -5.25
C MET A 45 -4.03 3.33 -4.68
N TYR A 46 -4.09 2.94 -3.42
CA TYR A 46 -5.31 2.70 -2.69
C TYR A 46 -5.29 3.53 -1.41
N LYS A 47 -6.22 4.48 -1.27
CA LYS A 47 -6.39 5.28 -0.05
C LYS A 47 -7.11 4.45 1.01
N VAL A 48 -6.41 3.49 1.59
CA VAL A 48 -6.98 2.56 2.57
C VAL A 48 -7.49 3.30 3.82
N SER A 49 -6.86 4.40 4.22
CA SER A 49 -7.36 5.26 5.30
C SER A 49 -8.73 5.89 4.98
N CYS A 50 -9.08 6.03 3.70
CA CYS A 50 -10.38 6.51 3.23
C CYS A 50 -11.35 5.37 2.86
N GLY A 51 -10.97 4.10 3.10
CA GLY A 51 -11.79 2.94 2.76
C GLY A 51 -11.65 2.45 1.32
N GLU A 52 -10.69 2.96 0.55
CA GLU A 52 -10.40 2.49 -0.81
C GLU A 52 -9.39 1.34 -0.76
N PHE A 53 -9.83 0.14 -1.14
CA PHE A 53 -9.02 -1.08 -1.14
C PHE A 53 -9.01 -1.75 -2.52
N PRO A 54 -7.96 -2.51 -2.87
CA PRO A 54 -7.99 -3.39 -4.04
C PRO A 54 -9.11 -4.42 -3.89
N LYS A 55 -9.72 -4.81 -5.01
CA LYS A 55 -10.69 -5.90 -5.00
C LYS A 55 -9.99 -7.24 -4.81
N ASP A 56 -10.68 -8.17 -4.17
CA ASP A 56 -10.14 -9.51 -3.88
C ASP A 56 -9.71 -10.27 -5.15
N ASP A 57 -10.43 -10.10 -6.27
CA ASP A 57 -10.14 -10.74 -7.57
C ASP A 57 -8.95 -10.11 -8.29
N GLU A 58 -8.58 -8.88 -7.94
CA GLU A 58 -7.44 -8.15 -8.51
C GLU A 58 -6.12 -8.46 -7.76
N LEU A 59 -6.17 -9.00 -6.53
CA LEU A 59 -4.98 -9.21 -5.69
C LEU A 59 -3.91 -10.08 -6.34
N SER A 60 -4.29 -11.08 -7.12
CA SER A 60 -3.34 -11.98 -7.79
C SER A 60 -2.62 -11.34 -8.98
N LEU A 61 -3.03 -10.14 -9.40
CA LEU A 61 -2.37 -9.38 -10.47
C LEU A 61 -1.13 -8.64 -9.98
N TYR A 62 -0.95 -8.52 -8.66
CA TYR A 62 0.12 -7.77 -8.03
C TYR A 62 1.31 -8.65 -7.65
N ASP A 63 2.51 -8.23 -8.02
CA ASP A 63 3.78 -8.83 -7.62
C ASP A 63 4.16 -8.45 -6.17
N GLY A 64 3.59 -7.36 -5.64
CA GLY A 64 3.77 -6.96 -4.26
C GLY A 64 2.99 -5.71 -3.86
N PHE A 65 2.99 -5.43 -2.56
CA PHE A 65 2.36 -4.27 -1.96
C PHE A 65 3.31 -3.50 -1.04
N VAL A 66 3.13 -2.18 -1.00
CA VAL A 66 3.78 -1.27 -0.05
C VAL A 66 2.71 -0.67 0.85
N ILE A 67 2.92 -0.73 2.17
CA ILE A 67 2.03 -0.13 3.18
C ILE A 67 2.73 1.08 3.78
N THR A 68 2.13 2.26 3.64
CA THR A 68 2.78 3.51 4.07
C THR A 68 2.69 3.74 5.58
N GLY A 69 3.38 4.78 6.04
CA GLY A 69 3.19 5.32 7.38
C GLY A 69 1.80 5.92 7.57
N SER A 70 1.42 6.09 8.84
CA SER A 70 0.20 6.76 9.31
C SER A 70 0.50 7.46 10.63
N CYS A 71 -0.31 8.47 10.98
CA CYS A 71 -0.35 9.05 12.31
C CYS A 71 -1.26 8.28 13.27
N ASN A 72 -2.05 7.33 12.75
CA ASN A 72 -2.93 6.47 13.54
C ASN A 72 -2.15 5.37 14.26
N ASP A 73 -2.77 4.79 15.28
CA ASP A 73 -2.25 3.62 16.00
C ASP A 73 -2.48 2.34 15.17
N ALA A 74 -1.41 1.57 14.90
CA ALA A 74 -1.48 0.32 14.15
C ALA A 74 -2.35 -0.76 14.81
N TYR A 75 -2.59 -0.65 16.12
CA TYR A 75 -3.45 -1.54 16.89
C TYR A 75 -4.86 -0.95 17.12
N GLY A 76 -5.18 0.14 16.42
CA GLY A 76 -6.48 0.79 16.51
C GLY A 76 -7.61 -0.09 15.99
N ASN A 77 -8.81 0.09 16.58
CA ASN A 77 -10.03 -0.64 16.19
C ASN A 77 -10.85 0.12 15.13
N GLU A 78 -10.24 1.06 14.42
CA GLU A 78 -10.88 1.79 13.34
C GLU A 78 -11.17 0.83 12.19
N LYS A 79 -12.35 0.97 11.55
CA LYS A 79 -12.83 0.00 10.54
C LYS A 79 -11.78 -0.27 9.45
N TRP A 80 -11.17 0.79 8.91
CA TRP A 80 -10.18 0.66 7.84
C TRP A 80 -8.90 -0.06 8.29
N ILE A 81 -8.51 0.04 9.57
CA ILE A 81 -7.36 -0.69 10.13
C ILE A 81 -7.69 -2.17 10.21
N CYS A 82 -8.89 -2.52 10.71
CA CYS A 82 -9.35 -3.90 10.73
C CYS A 82 -9.46 -4.51 9.32
N ASP A 83 -9.95 -3.73 8.35
CA ASP A 83 -10.02 -4.13 6.95
C ASP A 83 -8.61 -4.31 6.36
N LEU A 84 -7.66 -3.43 6.71
CA LEU A 84 -6.26 -3.53 6.30
C LEU A 84 -5.58 -4.79 6.87
N VAL A 85 -5.76 -5.08 8.15
CA VAL A 85 -5.25 -6.33 8.77
C VAL A 85 -5.84 -7.55 8.07
N THR A 86 -7.12 -7.50 7.70
CA THR A 86 -7.78 -8.58 6.93
C THR A 86 -7.16 -8.75 5.54
N LEU A 87 -6.89 -7.65 4.83
CA LEU A 87 -6.20 -7.67 3.54
C LEU A 87 -4.78 -8.24 3.68
N ILE A 88 -4.00 -7.80 4.68
CA ILE A 88 -2.65 -8.30 4.94
C ILE A 88 -2.65 -9.81 5.16
N LYS A 89 -3.62 -10.32 5.95
CA LYS A 89 -3.77 -11.77 6.18
C LYS A 89 -4.04 -12.54 4.88
N LYS A 90 -4.86 -11.98 3.97
CA LYS A 90 -5.08 -12.57 2.64
C LYS A 90 -3.79 -12.57 1.81
N LEU A 91 -3.11 -11.43 1.71
CA LEU A 91 -1.86 -11.29 0.95
C LEU A 91 -0.76 -12.25 1.45
N ASN A 92 -0.64 -12.40 2.78
CA ASN A 92 0.27 -13.37 3.39
C ASN A 92 -0.09 -14.82 3.03
N SER A 93 -1.38 -15.17 3.02
CA SER A 93 -1.83 -16.51 2.60
C SER A 93 -1.53 -16.81 1.14
N MET A 94 -1.50 -15.77 0.30
CA MET A 94 -1.12 -15.83 -1.11
C MET A 94 0.41 -15.80 -1.33
N GLN A 95 1.20 -15.63 -0.26
CA GLN A 95 2.65 -15.41 -0.31
C GLN A 95 3.04 -14.19 -1.16
N THR A 96 2.16 -13.18 -1.25
CA THR A 96 2.43 -11.92 -1.92
C THR A 96 3.47 -11.13 -1.10
N LYS A 97 4.42 -10.49 -1.77
CA LYS A 97 5.45 -9.68 -1.11
C LYS A 97 4.84 -8.41 -0.53
N ILE A 98 5.12 -8.11 0.74
CA ILE A 98 4.64 -6.89 1.41
C ILE A 98 5.82 -6.18 2.07
N ILE A 99 5.90 -4.86 1.88
CA ILE A 99 6.84 -3.99 2.60
C ILE A 99 6.03 -2.95 3.37
N GLY A 100 6.35 -2.75 4.64
CA GLY A 100 5.71 -1.75 5.50
C GLY A 100 6.67 -0.66 5.93
N VAL A 101 6.20 0.59 5.97
CA VAL A 101 6.97 1.76 6.44
C VAL A 101 6.33 2.32 7.71
N CYS A 102 7.08 2.43 8.81
CA CYS A 102 6.59 2.94 10.10
C CYS A 102 5.33 2.18 10.58
N PHE A 103 4.15 2.83 10.59
CA PHE A 103 2.84 2.20 10.82
C PHE A 103 2.67 0.91 10.00
N GLY A 104 3.04 0.95 8.71
CA GLY A 104 2.94 -0.21 7.82
C GLY A 104 3.74 -1.41 8.34
N HIS A 105 4.91 -1.18 8.92
CA HIS A 105 5.71 -2.26 9.52
C HIS A 105 5.06 -2.82 10.79
N GLN A 106 4.38 -1.99 11.57
CA GLN A 106 3.69 -2.39 12.80
C GLN A 106 2.43 -3.21 12.47
N VAL A 107 1.58 -2.73 11.56
CA VAL A 107 0.30 -3.36 11.21
C VAL A 107 0.46 -4.71 10.53
N ILE A 108 1.58 -4.96 9.84
CA ILE A 108 1.90 -6.28 9.25
C ILE A 108 1.97 -7.39 10.32
N ASN A 109 2.31 -7.05 11.56
CA ASN A 109 2.46 -8.00 12.66
C ASN A 109 1.19 -8.15 13.53
N CYS A 110 0.05 -7.61 13.10
CA CYS A 110 -1.24 -7.66 13.79
C CYS A 110 -2.15 -8.84 13.34
#